data_AF-A0A2I1DER1-F1
#
_entry.id   AF-A0A2I1DER1-F1
#
_cell.length_a   1.000
_cell.length_b   1.000
_cell.length_c   1.000
_cell.angle_alpha   90.00
_cell.angle_beta   90.00
_cell.angle_gamma   90.00
#
_symmetry.space_group_name_H-M   'P 1'
#
loop_
_entity.id
_entity.type
_entity.pdbx_description
1 polymer ?
#
loop_
_entity_poly.entity_id
_entity_poly.type
_entity_poly.pdbx_seq_one_letter_code
_entity_poly.pdbx_strand_id
1 'polypeptide(L)'
;MALRTSADNAEDVAAGFRLFREPLPEYSADITSLIADFYTISSSLNRLDDLTKNRQHRHNVALAHADLDLVSSSLKCTLEDIVDFFGDLEERKVPNRDVYKRTWLQLCAFFRAESQDSLSTRLAKYRAFLNELEDYIKGKYTDTPLMIGLRNGLKALRIQQNNRLAAAHLSSISTSTRSTSSMSNSADPGSPVSDRRPRNRRSYERARPPNASPTSPTSLSSAASSDFPPSVPEAPGSPVTSSTTSHSADSNVLSDHWAKRVFLEEHSRTRIPYVGERSKCLGEPTPGVKRWLQDQGFEELFQLAFNGDSDLRVYMYLREDDHRTRIVCKAPRNSRSSDYFCLPLNMLEIVRTGSCLQLCRRRRGGSELVLWATFKFGTIEQLVLFFCTFLALRSQDSGRPIERIRDYELDDEVEIFGGLIIDDDYLHALRVYRDKESNAIRLQASIHKGEMNRSPVWTAFITEHVVTRGWARRMDAKKVVLREMEKTIFTLSDYTPPRTRRGEHVLKFANATDAQEFIRIIGDLGPL
;
A
#
# COMPACT_ATOMS: atom_id res chain seq x y z
N MET A 1 -34.48 9.48 11.50
CA MET A 1 -33.36 10.39 11.16
C MET A 1 -33.69 11.83 11.46
N ALA A 2 -32.66 12.66 11.62
CA ALA A 2 -32.72 14.11 11.65
C ALA A 2 -31.62 14.66 10.72
N LEU A 3 -31.84 14.54 9.40
CA LEU A 3 -30.83 14.91 8.38
C LEU A 3 -30.41 16.38 8.52
N ARG A 4 -31.38 17.25 8.82
CA ARG A 4 -31.14 18.66 9.16
C ARG A 4 -30.15 18.84 10.32
N THR A 5 -30.33 18.15 11.45
CA THR A 5 -29.39 18.23 12.59
C THR A 5 -28.00 17.70 12.23
N SER A 6 -27.89 16.70 11.35
CA SER A 6 -26.59 16.29 10.80
C SER A 6 -25.96 17.34 9.88
N ALA A 7 -26.77 18.21 9.26
CA ALA A 7 -26.32 19.35 8.47
C ALA A 7 -25.85 20.49 9.39
N ASP A 8 -26.68 20.87 10.38
CA ASP A 8 -26.38 21.89 11.39
C ASP A 8 -25.04 21.57 12.09
N ASN A 9 -24.88 20.34 12.63
CA ASN A 9 -23.64 19.87 13.25
C ASN A 9 -22.41 19.91 12.32
N ALA A 10 -22.59 19.75 11.00
CA ALA A 10 -21.49 19.83 10.05
C ALA A 10 -21.05 21.29 9.81
N GLU A 11 -21.97 22.26 9.89
CA GLU A 11 -21.64 23.69 9.83
C GLU A 11 -20.96 24.19 11.11
N ASP A 12 -21.35 23.66 12.28
CA ASP A 12 -20.68 23.94 13.56
C ASP A 12 -19.23 23.42 13.55
N VAL A 13 -18.99 22.19 13.09
CA VAL A 13 -17.63 21.65 12.91
C VAL A 13 -16.84 22.47 11.89
N ALA A 14 -17.46 22.92 10.79
CA ALA A 14 -16.82 23.83 9.83
C ALA A 14 -16.47 25.20 10.44
N ALA A 15 -17.28 25.70 11.38
CA ALA A 15 -16.98 26.92 12.13
C ALA A 15 -15.81 26.71 13.11
N GLY A 16 -15.77 25.58 13.82
CA GLY A 16 -14.62 25.18 14.65
C GLY A 16 -13.31 25.14 13.86
N PHE A 17 -13.32 24.53 12.68
CA PHE A 17 -12.14 24.53 11.80
C PHE A 17 -11.71 25.93 11.34
N ARG A 18 -12.62 26.91 11.18
CA ARG A 18 -12.24 28.29 10.84
C ARG A 18 -11.40 28.94 11.92
N LEU A 19 -11.76 28.74 13.20
CA LEU A 19 -11.00 29.21 14.36
C LEU A 19 -9.67 28.45 14.48
N PHE A 20 -9.72 27.13 14.33
CA PHE A 20 -8.55 26.24 14.39
C PHE A 20 -7.49 26.52 13.29
N ARG A 21 -7.90 27.11 12.16
CA ARG A 21 -7.02 27.46 11.04
C ARG A 21 -6.04 28.60 11.34
N GLU A 22 -6.45 29.59 12.15
CA GLU A 22 -5.68 30.83 12.31
C GLU A 22 -4.30 30.62 12.96
N PRO A 23 -4.14 29.79 14.02
CA PRO A 23 -2.81 29.45 14.56
C PRO A 23 -1.93 28.61 13.63
N LEU A 24 -2.49 28.04 12.54
CA LEU A 24 -1.88 27.00 11.72
C LEU A 24 -1.73 27.40 10.23
N PRO A 25 -0.98 28.46 9.90
CA PRO A 25 -0.82 28.93 8.52
C PRO A 25 -0.21 27.86 7.59
N GLU A 26 0.63 26.97 8.13
CA GLU A 26 1.28 25.87 7.40
C GLU A 26 0.31 24.75 6.95
N TYR A 27 -0.87 24.64 7.57
CA TYR A 27 -1.93 23.69 7.20
C TYR A 27 -3.19 24.40 6.68
N SER A 28 -3.09 25.70 6.41
CA SER A 28 -4.24 26.56 6.09
C SER A 28 -5.00 26.14 4.84
N ALA A 29 -4.32 25.57 3.84
CA ALA A 29 -4.94 25.03 2.63
C ALA A 29 -5.79 23.79 2.95
N ASP A 30 -5.21 22.80 3.64
CA ASP A 30 -5.87 21.53 4.00
C ASP A 30 -7.10 21.78 4.87
N ILE A 31 -6.96 22.64 5.90
CA ILE A 31 -8.07 23.02 6.78
C ILE A 31 -9.16 23.78 6.01
N THR A 32 -8.79 24.63 5.03
CA THR A 32 -9.78 25.31 4.17
C THR A 32 -10.51 24.33 3.25
N SER A 33 -9.83 23.28 2.78
CA SER A 33 -10.46 22.18 2.02
C SER A 33 -11.48 21.44 2.87
N LEU A 34 -11.13 21.07 4.12
CA LEU A 34 -12.06 20.44 5.07
C LEU A 34 -13.29 21.32 5.33
N ILE A 35 -13.11 22.62 5.57
CA ILE A 35 -14.22 23.57 5.77
C ILE A 35 -15.18 23.56 4.56
N ALA A 36 -14.65 23.60 3.34
CA ALA A 36 -15.47 23.54 2.11
C ALA A 36 -16.19 22.18 1.95
N ASP A 37 -15.53 21.09 2.32
CA ASP A 37 -16.09 19.75 2.30
C ASP A 37 -17.27 19.62 3.27
N PHE A 38 -17.17 20.15 4.51
CA PHE A 38 -18.27 20.15 5.48
C PHE A 38 -19.48 20.98 5.03
N TYR A 39 -19.29 22.19 4.50
CA TYR A 39 -20.41 22.97 3.94
C TYR A 39 -21.05 22.28 2.72
N THR A 40 -20.26 21.55 1.92
CA THR A 40 -20.81 20.71 0.84
C THR A 40 -21.67 19.57 1.40
N ILE A 41 -21.24 18.93 2.49
CA ILE A 41 -22.01 17.88 3.18
C ILE A 41 -23.32 18.43 3.76
N SER A 42 -23.29 19.58 4.47
CA SER A 42 -24.52 20.25 4.93
C SER A 42 -25.47 20.55 3.77
N SER A 43 -24.95 21.09 2.67
CA SER A 43 -25.76 21.39 1.48
C SER A 43 -26.41 20.13 0.87
N SER A 44 -25.71 18.99 0.82
CA SER A 44 -26.31 17.71 0.39
C SER A 44 -27.34 17.18 1.40
N LEU A 45 -27.08 17.28 2.71
CA LEU A 45 -28.00 16.83 3.76
C LEU A 45 -29.30 17.64 3.79
N ASN A 46 -29.24 18.97 3.68
CA ASN A 46 -30.41 19.83 3.58
C ASN A 46 -31.24 19.54 2.32
N ARG A 47 -30.59 19.33 1.16
CA ARG A 47 -31.28 18.93 -0.08
C ARG A 47 -31.93 17.56 0.03
N LEU A 48 -31.32 16.61 0.74
CA LEU A 48 -31.90 15.30 1.04
C LEU A 48 -33.08 15.41 2.02
N ASP A 49 -32.96 16.22 3.08
CA ASP A 49 -34.03 16.48 4.06
C ASP A 49 -35.30 16.99 3.36
N ASP A 50 -35.17 17.96 2.44
CA ASP A 50 -36.29 18.44 1.62
C ASP A 50 -36.85 17.40 0.64
N LEU A 51 -36.01 16.55 0.04
CA LEU A 51 -36.48 15.43 -0.78
C LEU A 51 -37.27 14.39 0.05
N THR A 52 -36.89 14.12 1.30
CA THR A 52 -37.65 13.19 2.16
C THR A 52 -39.04 13.71 2.53
N LYS A 53 -39.25 15.04 2.55
CA LYS A 53 -40.55 15.68 2.77
C LYS A 53 -41.44 15.67 1.52
N ASN A 54 -40.87 15.61 0.32
CA ASN A 54 -41.64 15.62 -0.93
C ASN A 54 -42.36 14.28 -1.15
N ARG A 55 -43.71 14.33 -1.16
CA ARG A 55 -44.59 13.18 -1.40
C ARG A 55 -44.29 12.43 -2.71
N GLN A 56 -43.76 13.11 -3.74
CA GLN A 56 -43.44 12.51 -5.04
C GLN A 56 -42.33 11.45 -4.95
N HIS A 57 -41.36 11.62 -4.05
CA HIS A 57 -40.20 10.71 -3.93
C HIS A 57 -40.40 9.62 -2.86
N ARG A 58 -41.57 9.56 -2.21
CA ARG A 58 -41.83 8.74 -1.01
C ARG A 58 -41.46 7.26 -1.16
N HIS A 59 -41.59 6.68 -2.34
CA HIS A 59 -41.20 5.28 -2.60
C HIS A 59 -39.66 5.13 -2.59
N ASN A 60 -38.95 5.93 -3.37
CA ASN A 60 -37.48 5.89 -3.44
C ASN A 60 -36.84 6.26 -2.10
N VAL A 61 -37.44 7.21 -1.35
CA VAL A 61 -37.03 7.56 0.02
C VAL A 61 -37.16 6.37 0.99
N ALA A 62 -38.19 5.54 0.85
CA ALA A 62 -38.35 4.34 1.66
C ALA A 62 -37.30 3.26 1.33
N LEU A 63 -36.94 3.11 0.05
CA LEU A 63 -35.86 2.21 -0.38
C LEU A 63 -34.46 2.71 0.05
N ALA A 64 -34.23 4.03 0.01
CA ALA A 64 -32.99 4.67 0.41
C ALA A 64 -32.81 4.79 1.95
N HIS A 65 -33.84 4.46 2.74
CA HIS A 65 -33.87 4.76 4.18
C HIS A 65 -32.68 4.20 4.95
N ALA A 66 -32.34 2.92 4.73
CA ALA A 66 -31.23 2.25 5.42
C ALA A 66 -29.85 2.82 5.05
N ASP A 67 -29.69 3.37 3.84
CA ASP A 67 -28.46 4.02 3.41
C ASP A 67 -28.34 5.45 3.97
N LEU A 68 -29.46 6.17 4.05
CA LEU A 68 -29.55 7.46 4.72
C LEU A 68 -29.27 7.33 6.24
N ASP A 69 -29.79 6.29 6.90
CA ASP A 69 -29.46 5.98 8.31
C ASP A 69 -27.97 5.63 8.48
N LEU A 70 -27.41 4.80 7.59
CA LEU A 70 -26.00 4.41 7.60
C LEU A 70 -25.07 5.62 7.49
N VAL A 71 -25.30 6.49 6.50
CA VAL A 71 -24.45 7.67 6.27
C VAL A 71 -24.63 8.69 7.39
N SER A 72 -25.85 8.94 7.87
CA SER A 72 -26.11 9.85 8.99
C SER A 72 -25.43 9.37 10.27
N SER A 73 -25.53 8.07 10.58
CA SER A 73 -24.93 7.48 11.78
C SER A 73 -23.40 7.51 11.74
N SER A 74 -22.80 7.20 10.59
CA SER A 74 -21.35 7.21 10.43
C SER A 74 -20.77 8.63 10.42
N LEU A 75 -21.42 9.57 9.71
CA LEU A 75 -21.05 10.98 9.72
C LEU A 75 -21.18 11.56 11.13
N LYS A 76 -22.28 11.27 11.84
CA LYS A 76 -22.49 11.77 13.21
C LYS A 76 -21.27 11.46 14.09
N CYS A 77 -20.81 10.21 14.16
CA CYS A 77 -19.66 9.89 15.01
C CYS A 77 -18.36 10.53 14.51
N THR A 78 -18.15 10.69 13.19
CA THR A 78 -17.00 11.45 12.67
C THR A 78 -17.06 12.94 13.07
N LEU A 79 -18.25 13.54 13.22
CA LEU A 79 -18.40 14.91 13.73
C LEU A 79 -18.16 14.98 15.24
N GLU A 80 -18.71 14.03 16.01
CA GLU A 80 -18.45 13.90 17.46
C GLU A 80 -16.95 13.76 17.74
N ASP A 81 -16.24 12.90 17.01
CA ASP A 81 -14.78 12.71 17.10
C ASP A 81 -14.00 14.03 16.98
N ILE A 82 -14.41 14.91 16.05
CA ILE A 82 -13.75 16.21 15.81
C ILE A 82 -14.06 17.19 16.94
N VAL A 83 -15.30 17.19 17.44
CA VAL A 83 -15.71 18.02 18.57
C VAL A 83 -14.94 17.62 19.84
N ASP A 84 -14.72 16.34 20.09
CA ASP A 84 -13.90 15.86 21.21
C ASP A 84 -12.47 16.43 21.13
N PHE A 85 -11.82 16.38 19.96
CA PHE A 85 -10.50 16.99 19.74
C PHE A 85 -10.48 18.52 19.88
N PHE A 86 -11.61 19.21 19.71
CA PHE A 86 -11.72 20.66 19.92
C PHE A 86 -12.02 21.02 21.38
N GLY A 87 -12.85 20.26 22.10
CA GLY A 87 -13.09 20.47 23.53
C GLY A 87 -11.81 20.34 24.36
N ASP A 88 -10.94 19.40 23.97
CA ASP A 88 -9.60 19.16 24.52
C ASP A 88 -8.64 20.38 24.36
N LEU A 89 -9.01 21.39 23.56
CA LEU A 89 -8.31 22.68 23.45
C LEU A 89 -8.90 23.74 24.38
N GLU A 90 -10.22 23.83 24.50
CA GLU A 90 -10.90 24.92 25.23
C GLU A 90 -10.68 24.85 26.75
N GLU A 91 -10.53 23.65 27.31
CA GLU A 91 -10.11 23.49 28.72
C GLU A 91 -8.70 24.10 28.97
N ARG A 92 -7.84 24.11 27.96
CA ARG A 92 -6.44 24.57 28.01
C ARG A 92 -6.37 26.06 27.65
N LYS A 93 -6.90 26.90 28.54
CA LYS A 93 -7.17 28.37 28.44
C LYS A 93 -6.02 29.32 28.00
N VAL A 94 -4.93 28.83 27.43
CA VAL A 94 -3.81 29.63 26.90
C VAL A 94 -3.59 29.24 25.42
N PRO A 95 -3.85 30.14 24.45
CA PRO A 95 -3.65 29.85 23.02
C PRO A 95 -2.17 29.66 22.66
N ASN A 96 -1.67 28.42 22.76
CA ASN A 96 -0.33 28.05 22.31
C ASN A 96 -0.42 27.32 20.96
N ARG A 97 0.21 27.89 19.92
CA ARG A 97 0.31 27.32 18.56
C ARG A 97 0.81 25.87 18.54
N ASP A 98 1.71 25.48 19.44
CA ASP A 98 2.21 24.11 19.51
C ASP A 98 1.16 23.11 20.01
N VAL A 99 0.17 23.57 20.79
CA VAL A 99 -0.98 22.74 21.20
C VAL A 99 -1.92 22.54 20.02
N TYR A 100 -2.30 23.61 19.31
CA TYR A 100 -3.08 23.51 18.06
C TYR A 100 -2.38 22.58 17.05
N LYS A 101 -1.07 22.72 16.87
CA LYS A 101 -0.29 21.88 15.94
C LYS A 101 -0.25 20.42 16.40
N ARG A 102 -0.11 20.15 17.69
CA ARG A 102 -0.17 18.78 18.24
C ARG A 102 -1.54 18.15 18.01
N THR A 103 -2.61 18.87 18.36
CA THR A 103 -3.99 18.40 18.14
C THR A 103 -4.30 18.17 16.66
N TRP A 104 -3.81 19.01 15.74
CA TRP A 104 -3.95 18.76 14.30
C TRP A 104 -3.28 17.45 13.87
N LEU A 105 -2.04 17.22 14.32
CA LEU A 105 -1.32 15.98 14.01
C LEU A 105 -1.98 14.75 14.66
N GLN A 106 -2.53 14.89 15.87
CA GLN A 106 -3.29 13.83 16.54
C GLN A 106 -4.61 13.52 15.81
N LEU A 107 -5.37 14.54 15.39
CA LEU A 107 -6.58 14.42 14.57
C LEU A 107 -6.29 13.72 13.23
N CYS A 108 -5.21 14.11 12.55
CA CYS A 108 -4.76 13.47 11.32
C CYS A 108 -4.31 12.02 11.52
N ALA A 109 -3.63 11.71 12.63
CA ALA A 109 -3.21 10.35 12.97
C ALA A 109 -4.40 9.47 13.39
N PHE A 110 -5.37 10.03 14.12
CA PHE A 110 -6.59 9.36 14.56
C PHE A 110 -7.42 8.83 13.38
N PHE A 111 -7.78 9.68 12.42
CA PHE A 111 -8.60 9.23 11.29
C PHE A 111 -7.87 8.21 10.38
N ARG A 112 -6.54 8.34 10.27
CA ARG A 112 -5.70 7.32 9.61
C ARG A 112 -5.71 6.00 10.36
N ALA A 113 -5.51 5.99 11.68
CA ALA A 113 -5.60 4.76 12.47
C ALA A 113 -7.02 4.15 12.46
N GLU A 114 -8.06 4.98 12.46
CA GLU A 114 -9.46 4.56 12.59
C GLU A 114 -10.16 4.20 11.26
N SER A 115 -9.46 4.26 10.12
CA SER A 115 -10.00 3.79 8.82
C SER A 115 -8.99 3.59 7.69
N GLN A 116 -7.69 3.81 7.92
CA GLN A 116 -6.63 3.97 6.90
C GLN A 116 -6.86 5.12 5.89
N ASP A 117 -7.96 5.88 6.02
CA ASP A 117 -8.26 7.09 5.26
C ASP A 117 -7.71 8.37 5.93
N SER A 118 -7.52 9.43 5.14
CA SER A 118 -7.49 10.79 5.71
C SER A 118 -8.92 11.27 6.03
N LEU A 119 -9.07 12.26 6.92
CA LEU A 119 -10.38 12.90 7.14
C LEU A 119 -10.97 13.41 5.82
N SER A 120 -10.18 14.08 4.98
CA SER A 120 -10.59 14.55 3.64
C SER A 120 -11.09 13.41 2.74
N THR A 121 -10.45 12.25 2.78
CA THR A 121 -10.88 11.04 2.05
C THR A 121 -12.22 10.52 2.59
N ARG A 122 -12.40 10.52 3.92
CA ARG A 122 -13.66 10.15 4.58
C ARG A 122 -14.81 11.12 4.21
N LEU A 123 -14.56 12.43 4.21
CA LEU A 123 -15.53 13.45 3.77
C LEU A 123 -15.84 13.34 2.26
N ALA A 124 -14.86 12.97 1.42
CA ALA A 124 -15.10 12.67 0.01
C ALA A 124 -16.03 11.44 -0.17
N LYS A 125 -15.83 10.37 0.61
CA LYS A 125 -16.73 9.20 0.62
C LYS A 125 -18.15 9.56 1.06
N TYR A 126 -18.31 10.39 2.11
CA TYR A 126 -19.64 10.89 2.51
C TYR A 126 -20.31 11.71 1.40
N ARG A 127 -19.61 12.68 0.79
CA ARG A 127 -20.18 13.51 -0.31
C ARG A 127 -20.59 12.68 -1.52
N ALA A 128 -19.76 11.74 -1.95
CA ALA A 128 -20.07 10.87 -3.08
C ALA A 128 -21.35 10.07 -2.83
N PHE A 129 -21.48 9.48 -1.63
CA PHE A 129 -22.66 8.67 -1.30
C PHE A 129 -23.93 9.51 -1.10
N LEU A 130 -23.83 10.70 -0.50
CA LEU A 130 -24.96 11.62 -0.39
C LEU A 130 -25.45 12.11 -1.76
N ASN A 131 -24.55 12.30 -2.72
CA ASN A 131 -24.91 12.71 -4.09
C ASN A 131 -25.56 11.56 -4.89
N GLU A 132 -25.04 10.32 -4.80
CA GLU A 132 -25.71 9.15 -5.42
C GLU A 132 -27.08 8.89 -4.77
N LEU A 133 -27.23 9.09 -3.45
CA LEU A 133 -28.52 9.02 -2.77
C LEU A 133 -29.50 10.11 -3.24
N GLU A 134 -29.04 11.34 -3.44
CA GLU A 134 -29.85 12.44 -3.96
C GLU A 134 -30.39 12.12 -5.36
N ASP A 135 -29.54 11.58 -6.23
CA ASP A 135 -29.89 11.26 -7.60
C ASP A 135 -30.73 9.97 -7.71
N TYR A 136 -30.50 8.98 -6.85
CA TYR A 136 -31.37 7.81 -6.67
C TYR A 136 -32.79 8.21 -6.23
N ILE A 137 -32.89 9.05 -5.20
CA ILE A 137 -34.18 9.53 -4.68
C ILE A 137 -34.93 10.34 -5.74
N LYS A 138 -34.21 11.16 -6.53
CA LYS A 138 -34.75 11.89 -7.69
C LYS A 138 -35.15 10.99 -8.88
N GLY A 139 -34.82 9.70 -8.86
CA GLY A 139 -35.15 8.75 -9.94
C GLY A 139 -34.28 8.92 -11.19
N LYS A 140 -33.06 9.49 -11.03
CA LYS A 140 -32.05 9.54 -12.09
C LYS A 140 -31.30 8.20 -12.19
N TYR A 141 -30.51 8.06 -13.24
CA TYR A 141 -29.54 6.96 -13.36
C TYR A 141 -28.36 7.17 -12.39
N THR A 142 -28.16 6.22 -11.48
CA THR A 142 -27.02 6.15 -10.55
C THR A 142 -26.01 5.09 -10.97
N ASP A 143 -24.74 5.27 -10.61
CA ASP A 143 -23.71 4.25 -10.87
C ASP A 143 -23.85 3.12 -9.84
N THR A 144 -24.54 2.04 -10.22
CA THR A 144 -24.83 0.91 -9.32
C THR A 144 -23.57 0.26 -8.72
N PRO A 145 -22.49 -0.02 -9.48
CA PRO A 145 -21.20 -0.41 -8.91
C PRO A 145 -20.64 0.58 -7.88
N LEU A 146 -20.61 1.88 -8.19
CA LEU A 146 -20.12 2.93 -7.28
C LEU A 146 -20.96 2.97 -5.98
N MET A 147 -22.29 2.96 -6.11
CA MET A 147 -23.24 2.97 -5.01
C MET A 147 -23.07 1.77 -4.07
N ILE A 148 -22.82 0.58 -4.64
CA ILE A 148 -22.50 -0.64 -3.86
C ILE A 148 -21.13 -0.50 -3.16
N GLY A 149 -20.12 0.01 -3.86
CA GLY A 149 -18.78 0.24 -3.30
C GLY A 149 -18.79 1.21 -2.12
N LEU A 150 -19.46 2.36 -2.29
CA LEU A 150 -19.64 3.38 -1.24
C LEU A 150 -20.42 2.84 -0.04
N ARG A 151 -21.55 2.15 -0.29
CA ARG A 151 -22.35 1.49 0.77
C ARG A 151 -21.52 0.49 1.57
N ASN A 152 -20.70 -0.33 0.90
CA ASN A 152 -19.86 -1.33 1.56
C ASN A 152 -18.71 -0.70 2.34
N GLY A 153 -18.05 0.33 1.79
CA GLY A 153 -17.03 1.11 2.50
C GLY A 153 -17.57 1.80 3.76
N LEU A 154 -18.77 2.38 3.68
CA LEU A 154 -19.44 2.99 4.84
C LEU A 154 -19.86 1.96 5.90
N LYS A 155 -20.26 0.74 5.50
CA LYS A 155 -20.50 -0.36 6.44
C LYS A 155 -19.22 -0.78 7.16
N ALA A 156 -18.10 -0.93 6.45
CA ALA A 156 -16.80 -1.26 7.04
C ALA A 156 -16.34 -0.18 8.04
N LEU A 157 -16.38 1.10 7.63
CA LEU A 157 -16.11 2.23 8.52
C LEU A 157 -17.03 2.22 9.75
N ARG A 158 -18.32 1.95 9.58
CA ARG A 158 -19.27 1.94 10.72
C ARG A 158 -18.99 0.80 11.70
N ILE A 159 -18.52 -0.35 11.24
CA ILE A 159 -18.05 -1.45 12.11
C ILE A 159 -16.83 -0.99 12.91
N GLN A 160 -15.86 -0.31 12.28
CA GLN A 160 -14.66 0.17 12.97
C GLN A 160 -14.98 1.24 14.04
N GLN A 161 -15.84 2.21 13.72
CA GLN A 161 -16.39 3.19 14.68
C GLN A 161 -17.08 2.50 15.87
N ASN A 162 -17.98 1.54 15.60
CA ASN A 162 -18.69 0.81 16.66
C ASN A 162 -17.73 0.01 17.56
N ASN A 163 -16.72 -0.65 16.99
CA ASN A 163 -15.70 -1.39 17.74
C ASN A 163 -14.87 -0.46 18.64
N ARG A 164 -14.52 0.73 18.14
CA ARG A 164 -13.80 1.77 18.89
C ARG A 164 -14.62 2.28 20.07
N LEU A 165 -15.90 2.59 19.85
CA LEU A 165 -16.83 3.02 20.90
C LEU A 165 -17.03 1.92 21.96
N ALA A 166 -17.17 0.65 21.55
CA ALA A 166 -17.24 -0.47 22.47
C ALA A 166 -15.96 -0.63 23.32
N ALA A 167 -14.78 -0.49 22.70
CA ALA A 167 -13.50 -0.52 23.43
C ALA A 167 -13.37 0.65 24.44
N ALA A 168 -13.83 1.84 24.08
CA ALA A 168 -13.87 3.01 24.97
C ALA A 168 -14.82 2.78 26.17
N HIS A 169 -16.02 2.22 25.93
CA HIS A 169 -16.95 1.84 26.99
C HIS A 169 -16.41 0.73 27.90
N LEU A 170 -15.74 -0.29 27.35
CA LEU A 170 -15.08 -1.32 28.15
C LEU A 170 -13.94 -0.73 29.01
N SER A 171 -13.25 0.28 28.48
CA SER A 171 -12.18 1.00 29.19
C SER A 171 -12.72 1.87 30.33
N SER A 172 -13.86 2.55 30.14
CA SER A 172 -14.50 3.35 31.21
C SER A 172 -15.20 2.52 32.28
N ILE A 173 -15.73 1.34 31.92
CA ILE A 173 -16.17 0.34 32.89
C ILE A 173 -14.96 -0.17 33.71
N SER A 174 -13.84 -0.46 33.05
CA SER A 174 -12.61 -0.97 33.70
C SER A 174 -11.88 0.04 34.59
N THR A 175 -12.19 1.34 34.51
CA THR A 175 -11.61 2.39 35.38
C THR A 175 -12.50 2.75 36.57
N SER A 176 -13.60 2.02 36.81
CA SER A 176 -14.46 2.18 37.99
C SER A 176 -13.87 1.63 39.31
N THR A 177 -12.54 1.54 39.42
CA THR A 177 -11.77 1.06 40.59
C THR A 177 -10.71 2.08 41.04
N ARG A 178 -11.20 3.25 41.49
CA ARG A 178 -10.62 4.13 42.51
C ARG A 178 -9.13 3.93 42.84
N SER A 179 -8.27 4.82 42.35
CA SER A 179 -7.03 5.18 43.05
C SER A 179 -6.57 6.60 42.74
N THR A 180 -6.30 7.36 43.80
CA THR A 180 -5.87 8.76 43.77
C THR A 180 -4.36 8.87 43.97
N SER A 181 -3.66 9.55 43.06
CA SER A 181 -2.42 10.27 43.37
C SER A 181 -2.18 11.35 42.30
N SER A 182 -1.41 12.38 42.66
CA SER A 182 -1.25 13.60 41.87
C SER A 182 0.18 14.12 41.93
N MET A 183 0.50 15.07 41.03
CA MET A 183 1.72 15.92 41.04
C MET A 183 3.04 15.20 40.70
N SER A 184 4.10 15.84 40.15
CA SER A 184 4.20 17.12 39.38
C SER A 184 5.64 17.29 38.82
N ASN A 185 5.87 18.37 38.06
CA ASN A 185 7.16 19.05 37.82
C ASN A 185 8.15 18.46 36.77
N SER A 186 7.95 18.94 35.54
CA SER A 186 8.95 19.64 34.70
C SER A 186 10.43 19.72 35.14
N ALA A 187 11.32 19.45 34.18
CA ALA A 187 12.52 20.26 33.92
C ALA A 187 12.93 20.16 32.43
N ASP A 188 13.17 21.30 31.78
CA ASP A 188 13.82 21.43 30.47
C ASP A 188 15.28 21.87 30.73
N PRO A 189 16.27 21.59 29.86
CA PRO A 189 16.72 22.69 29.01
C PRO A 189 17.35 22.33 27.64
N GLY A 190 17.04 23.17 26.65
CA GLY A 190 18.09 23.98 26.00
C GLY A 190 18.70 23.49 24.68
N SER A 191 18.19 24.04 23.56
CA SER A 191 18.88 24.04 22.26
C SER A 191 19.73 25.29 22.04
N PRO A 192 20.89 25.19 21.34
CA PRO A 192 21.50 26.32 20.63
C PRO A 192 21.08 26.35 19.14
N VAL A 193 20.92 27.55 18.59
CA VAL A 193 20.52 27.81 17.19
C VAL A 193 21.73 27.93 16.27
N SER A 194 21.59 27.59 14.97
CA SER A 194 22.50 28.10 13.94
C SER A 194 21.80 28.28 12.58
N ASP A 195 21.82 29.50 12.04
CA ASP A 195 21.20 29.89 10.77
C ASP A 195 21.99 29.42 9.54
N ARG A 196 21.35 28.66 8.62
CA ARG A 196 21.70 28.65 7.18
C ARG A 196 20.48 28.43 6.25
N ARG A 197 19.91 29.53 5.76
CA ARG A 197 19.41 29.63 4.37
C ARG A 197 20.61 29.85 3.41
N PRO A 198 20.48 29.76 2.07
CA PRO A 198 19.31 29.37 1.24
C PRO A 198 19.61 28.28 0.17
N ARG A 199 18.56 27.66 -0.41
CA ARG A 199 18.35 27.60 -1.89
C ARG A 199 17.00 26.96 -2.26
N ASN A 200 16.41 27.45 -3.34
CA ASN A 200 15.22 26.84 -3.96
C ASN A 200 15.62 25.52 -4.65
N ARG A 201 15.03 24.38 -4.26
CA ARG A 201 15.15 23.10 -4.97
C ARG A 201 13.89 22.85 -5.80
N ARG A 202 14.05 22.38 -7.04
CA ARG A 202 12.94 22.17 -8.00
C ARG A 202 12.35 20.76 -7.84
N SER A 203 11.03 20.65 -7.94
CA SER A 203 10.23 19.48 -7.54
C SER A 203 10.07 18.40 -8.63
N TYR A 204 11.18 17.92 -9.22
CA TYR A 204 11.16 16.85 -10.23
C TYR A 204 11.76 15.51 -9.76
N GLU A 205 11.94 15.35 -8.44
CA GLU A 205 12.57 14.18 -7.81
C GLU A 205 11.54 13.50 -6.89
N ARG A 206 10.96 12.35 -7.28
CA ARG A 206 10.15 11.52 -6.37
C ARG A 206 11.13 10.91 -5.34
N ALA A 207 11.10 11.45 -4.14
CA ALA A 207 12.02 11.08 -3.06
C ALA A 207 11.65 9.73 -2.43
N ARG A 208 12.67 9.08 -1.86
CA ARG A 208 12.54 7.94 -0.96
C ARG A 208 11.76 8.32 0.32
N PRO A 209 11.03 7.39 0.96
CA PRO A 209 10.42 7.63 2.27
C PRO A 209 11.43 8.14 3.31
N PRO A 210 11.04 9.06 4.22
CA PRO A 210 11.97 9.79 5.06
C PRO A 210 12.68 8.91 6.10
N ASN A 211 14.00 9.06 6.21
CA ASN A 211 14.80 8.32 7.19
C ASN A 211 14.51 8.76 8.63
N ALA A 212 13.89 7.88 9.42
CA ALA A 212 14.02 7.88 10.88
C ALA A 212 15.22 6.99 11.26
N SER A 213 16.36 7.61 11.60
CA SER A 213 17.57 6.87 12.00
C SER A 213 17.52 6.51 13.50
N PRO A 214 17.43 5.23 13.89
CA PRO A 214 17.57 4.84 15.30
C PRO A 214 19.03 5.03 15.76
N THR A 215 19.21 5.75 16.86
CA THR A 215 20.52 5.97 17.48
C THR A 215 20.94 4.73 18.28
N SER A 216 21.89 3.95 17.75
CA SER A 216 22.50 2.83 18.48
C SER A 216 23.31 3.32 19.69
N PRO A 217 23.10 2.78 20.90
CA PRO A 217 24.00 3.00 22.02
C PRO A 217 25.29 2.18 21.85
N THR A 218 26.44 2.82 22.08
CA THR A 218 27.76 2.18 22.04
C THR A 218 28.08 1.50 23.37
N SER A 219 28.53 0.24 23.33
CA SER A 219 29.16 -0.44 24.49
C SER A 219 30.32 -1.34 24.03
N LEU A 220 31.29 -1.55 24.91
CA LEU A 220 32.60 -2.15 24.63
C LEU A 220 32.72 -3.61 25.11
N SER A 221 33.72 -4.33 24.58
CA SER A 221 33.93 -5.78 24.74
C SER A 221 34.62 -6.19 26.03
N SER A 222 34.22 -7.32 26.62
CA SER A 222 35.01 -8.30 27.42
C SER A 222 34.11 -9.49 27.85
N ALA A 223 34.56 -10.69 28.23
CA ALA A 223 35.66 -11.57 27.78
C ALA A 223 35.60 -12.90 28.61
N ALA A 224 35.48 -14.08 27.97
CA ALA A 224 35.43 -15.44 28.59
C ALA A 224 34.27 -15.67 29.60
N SER A 225 33.91 -16.87 30.10
CA SER A 225 34.45 -18.26 30.01
C SER A 225 33.31 -19.31 29.83
N SER A 226 33.57 -20.62 30.01
CA SER A 226 32.64 -21.75 29.76
C SER A 226 31.89 -22.30 31.01
N ASP A 227 30.83 -23.11 30.82
CA ASP A 227 30.71 -24.53 31.26
C ASP A 227 29.27 -25.14 31.12
N PHE A 228 29.12 -26.47 31.32
CA PHE A 228 27.94 -27.35 31.09
C PHE A 228 27.99 -28.61 32.01
N PRO A 229 26.97 -29.53 32.09
CA PRO A 229 25.54 -29.46 31.71
C PRO A 229 24.56 -29.65 32.94
N PRO A 230 24.13 -30.83 33.50
CA PRO A 230 23.60 -32.12 32.96
C PRO A 230 22.21 -32.62 33.52
N SER A 231 21.29 -33.05 32.64
CA SER A 231 20.25 -34.12 32.85
C SER A 231 19.11 -33.90 33.90
N VAL A 232 17.98 -34.65 34.01
CA VAL A 232 17.39 -35.94 33.48
C VAL A 232 15.82 -35.82 33.51
N PRO A 233 14.92 -36.84 33.29
CA PRO A 233 14.76 -37.91 32.28
C PRO A 233 13.37 -37.87 31.53
N GLU A 234 12.95 -38.97 30.86
CA GLU A 234 11.66 -39.21 30.15
C GLU A 234 10.50 -39.65 31.10
N ALA A 235 9.23 -39.99 30.76
CA ALA A 235 8.44 -40.34 29.53
C ALA A 235 6.91 -40.13 29.85
N PRO A 236 5.85 -40.76 29.23
CA PRO A 236 5.66 -41.44 27.92
C PRO A 236 4.34 -41.11 27.13
N GLY A 237 4.30 -41.43 25.82
CA GLY A 237 3.23 -42.24 25.18
C GLY A 237 1.80 -41.72 24.81
N SER A 238 1.61 -41.36 23.52
CA SER A 238 0.44 -41.70 22.64
C SER A 238 -0.97 -41.09 22.92
N PRO A 239 -1.95 -41.16 21.97
CA PRO A 239 -1.92 -41.64 20.57
C PRO A 239 -2.32 -40.57 19.52
N VAL A 240 -2.43 -40.98 18.23
CA VAL A 240 -2.90 -40.14 17.11
C VAL A 240 -4.43 -40.04 17.05
N THR A 241 -4.96 -38.84 16.82
CA THR A 241 -6.31 -38.61 16.26
C THR A 241 -6.29 -37.55 15.17
N SER A 242 -7.04 -37.78 14.10
CA SER A 242 -7.13 -36.86 12.95
C SER A 242 -8.09 -35.71 13.24
N SER A 243 -7.63 -34.47 13.12
CA SER A 243 -8.52 -33.29 13.12
C SER A 243 -8.01 -32.18 12.22
N THR A 244 -8.83 -31.87 11.21
CA THR A 244 -9.22 -30.57 10.65
C THR A 244 -8.27 -29.36 10.79
N THR A 245 -8.15 -28.59 9.70
CA THR A 245 -7.44 -27.30 9.63
C THR A 245 -7.93 -26.26 10.64
N SER A 246 -7.32 -26.25 11.83
CA SER A 246 -7.44 -25.16 12.80
C SER A 246 -6.72 -23.92 12.28
N HIS A 247 -7.47 -22.99 11.67
CA HIS A 247 -7.00 -21.62 11.51
C HIS A 247 -6.92 -20.98 12.90
N SER A 248 -5.71 -20.83 13.45
CA SER A 248 -5.54 -20.04 14.67
C SER A 248 -5.85 -18.59 14.34
N ALA A 249 -6.78 -18.00 15.10
CA ALA A 249 -7.17 -16.60 14.96
C ALA A 249 -6.16 -15.69 15.67
N ASP A 250 -4.88 -15.84 15.34
CA ASP A 250 -3.81 -15.00 15.86
C ASP A 250 -3.91 -13.60 15.24
N SER A 251 -4.01 -12.59 16.10
CA SER A 251 -4.45 -11.24 15.74
C SER A 251 -3.35 -10.41 15.07
N ASN A 252 -3.02 -10.71 13.82
CA ASN A 252 -2.22 -9.84 12.97
C ASN A 252 -3.10 -8.80 12.27
N VAL A 253 -2.91 -7.53 12.63
CA VAL A 253 -3.45 -6.38 11.89
C VAL A 253 -2.77 -6.35 10.52
N LEU A 254 -3.51 -6.73 9.47
CA LEU A 254 -2.98 -6.79 8.11
C LEU A 254 -2.64 -5.38 7.60
N SER A 255 -1.34 -5.05 7.51
CA SER A 255 -0.87 -3.99 6.61
C SER A 255 -1.25 -4.39 5.17
N ASP A 256 -2.07 -3.61 4.47
CA ASP A 256 -2.46 -3.90 3.07
C ASP A 256 -1.37 -3.47 2.08
N HIS A 257 -0.14 -3.91 2.34
CA HIS A 257 1.01 -3.62 1.51
C HIS A 257 0.87 -4.33 0.14
N TRP A 258 0.96 -3.57 -0.96
CA TRP A 258 0.72 -4.02 -2.34
C TRP A 258 1.29 -5.41 -2.70
N ALA A 259 2.50 -5.73 -2.21
CA ALA A 259 3.18 -6.99 -2.49
C ALA A 259 2.43 -8.24 -1.96
N LYS A 260 1.55 -8.10 -0.97
CA LYS A 260 0.70 -9.19 -0.46
C LYS A 260 -0.31 -9.66 -1.52
N ARG A 261 -0.67 -8.80 -2.48
CA ARG A 261 -1.69 -9.06 -3.50
C ARG A 261 -1.15 -9.56 -4.84
N VAL A 262 0.12 -9.26 -5.16
CA VAL A 262 0.75 -9.60 -6.46
C VAL A 262 0.60 -11.07 -6.86
N PHE A 263 0.59 -11.99 -5.89
CA PHE A 263 0.48 -13.44 -6.13
C PHE A 263 -0.88 -14.03 -5.73
N LEU A 264 -1.89 -13.18 -5.47
CA LEU A 264 -3.29 -13.58 -5.23
C LEU A 264 -4.16 -13.37 -6.47
N GLU A 265 -3.80 -12.42 -7.33
CA GLU A 265 -4.49 -12.16 -8.60
C GLU A 265 -4.18 -13.29 -9.61
N GLU A 266 -5.17 -13.73 -10.39
CA GLU A 266 -4.93 -14.72 -11.45
C GLU A 266 -4.45 -14.03 -12.72
N HIS A 267 -3.28 -14.41 -13.21
CA HIS A 267 -2.71 -13.92 -14.48
C HIS A 267 -2.76 -15.01 -15.56
N SER A 268 -2.48 -14.61 -16.81
CA SER A 268 -2.17 -15.55 -17.89
C SER A 268 -1.04 -16.51 -17.48
N ARG A 269 -0.98 -17.69 -18.11
CA ARG A 269 -0.05 -18.77 -17.74
C ARG A 269 0.74 -19.28 -18.94
N THR A 270 1.40 -18.36 -19.64
CA THR A 270 2.25 -18.66 -20.79
C THR A 270 3.48 -19.44 -20.32
N ARG A 271 3.58 -20.70 -20.73
CA ARG A 271 4.67 -21.60 -20.30
C ARG A 271 6.01 -21.18 -20.89
N ILE A 272 7.04 -21.15 -20.05
CA ILE A 272 8.44 -21.13 -20.53
C ILE A 272 8.88 -22.59 -20.76
N PRO A 273 9.62 -22.90 -21.84
CA PRO A 273 10.36 -24.17 -21.95
C PRO A 273 11.26 -24.40 -20.73
N TYR A 274 11.32 -25.63 -20.21
CA TYR A 274 12.12 -25.93 -19.01
C TYR A 274 13.62 -25.98 -19.30
N VAL A 275 14.24 -24.80 -19.33
CA VAL A 275 15.69 -24.59 -19.45
C VAL A 275 16.21 -23.96 -18.16
N GLY A 276 17.08 -24.66 -17.43
CA GLY A 276 17.69 -24.18 -16.19
C GLY A 276 17.82 -25.23 -15.08
N GLU A 277 18.46 -24.85 -13.98
CA GLU A 277 18.62 -25.71 -12.80
C GLU A 277 17.34 -25.82 -11.96
N ARG A 278 17.27 -26.83 -11.09
CA ARG A 278 16.25 -26.88 -10.04
C ARG A 278 16.36 -25.71 -9.05
N SER A 279 15.23 -25.31 -8.47
CA SER A 279 15.22 -24.36 -7.36
C SER A 279 16.10 -24.83 -6.19
N LYS A 280 16.92 -23.94 -5.65
CA LYS A 280 17.86 -24.22 -4.55
C LYS A 280 18.32 -22.93 -3.88
N CYS A 281 18.74 -23.00 -2.62
CA CYS A 281 19.53 -21.95 -1.97
C CYS A 281 20.94 -22.48 -1.67
N LEU A 282 21.94 -21.64 -1.90
CA LEU A 282 23.37 -21.90 -1.68
C LEU A 282 23.97 -20.94 -0.62
N GLY A 283 23.11 -20.28 0.15
CA GLY A 283 23.52 -19.38 1.22
C GLY A 283 24.02 -20.13 2.47
N GLU A 284 24.60 -19.37 3.40
CA GLU A 284 24.90 -19.87 4.74
C GLU A 284 23.61 -19.94 5.60
N PRO A 285 23.36 -21.06 6.31
CA PRO A 285 22.23 -21.16 7.23
C PRO A 285 22.26 -20.05 8.30
N THR A 286 21.09 -19.52 8.62
CA THR A 286 20.89 -18.45 9.61
C THR A 286 20.00 -18.97 10.75
N PRO A 287 20.57 -19.53 11.83
CA PRO A 287 19.81 -20.03 12.97
C PRO A 287 18.93 -18.96 13.60
N GLY A 288 17.76 -19.36 14.11
CA GLY A 288 16.84 -18.48 14.84
C GLY A 288 16.16 -17.37 14.03
N VAL A 289 16.38 -17.29 12.70
CA VAL A 289 16.02 -16.11 11.90
C VAL A 289 14.55 -15.69 11.95
N LYS A 290 13.61 -16.64 12.08
CA LYS A 290 12.17 -16.31 12.22
C LYS A 290 11.90 -15.47 13.47
N ARG A 291 12.48 -15.87 14.61
CA ARG A 291 12.35 -15.12 15.87
C ARG A 291 13.06 -13.77 15.77
N TRP A 292 14.27 -13.75 15.20
CA TRP A 292 15.01 -12.49 14.98
C TRP A 292 14.26 -11.49 14.08
N LEU A 293 13.51 -11.96 13.07
CA LEU A 293 12.66 -11.10 12.24
C LEU A 293 11.52 -10.48 13.05
N GLN A 294 10.82 -11.28 13.86
CA GLN A 294 9.75 -10.83 14.76
C GLN A 294 10.30 -9.84 15.82
N ASP A 295 11.39 -10.20 16.50
CA ASP A 295 12.12 -9.37 17.48
C ASP A 295 12.70 -8.06 16.88
N GLN A 296 12.60 -7.87 15.55
CA GLN A 296 13.08 -6.70 14.83
C GLN A 296 11.99 -5.95 14.05
N GLY A 297 10.72 -6.34 14.18
CA GLY A 297 9.59 -5.65 13.56
C GLY A 297 9.38 -5.95 12.06
N PHE A 298 9.81 -7.13 11.58
CA PHE A 298 9.55 -7.56 10.20
C PHE A 298 8.24 -8.38 10.11
N GLU A 299 7.27 -7.90 9.32
CA GLU A 299 6.05 -8.61 8.94
C GLU A 299 6.28 -9.48 7.68
N GLU A 300 5.53 -10.57 7.53
CA GLU A 300 5.53 -11.40 6.31
C GLU A 300 4.63 -10.78 5.24
N LEU A 301 5.16 -10.55 4.04
CA LEU A 301 4.40 -10.09 2.88
C LEU A 301 3.75 -11.26 2.15
N PHE A 302 4.56 -12.25 1.76
CA PHE A 302 4.08 -13.42 1.02
C PHE A 302 5.05 -14.60 1.13
N GLN A 303 4.55 -15.81 0.87
CA GLN A 303 5.35 -17.01 0.64
C GLN A 303 5.09 -17.59 -0.76
N LEU A 304 6.14 -18.13 -1.38
CA LEU A 304 6.09 -18.90 -2.64
C LEU A 304 6.70 -20.29 -2.41
N ALA A 305 6.18 -21.31 -3.09
CA ALA A 305 6.51 -22.70 -2.82
C ALA A 305 6.95 -23.42 -4.11
N PHE A 306 8.22 -23.85 -4.17
CA PHE A 306 8.85 -24.45 -5.35
C PHE A 306 8.88 -25.99 -5.25
N ASN A 307 7.69 -26.55 -5.14
CA ASN A 307 7.45 -27.94 -4.72
C ASN A 307 7.86 -29.01 -5.74
N GLY A 308 8.20 -28.64 -6.98
CA GLY A 308 8.57 -29.61 -8.04
C GLY A 308 9.87 -30.36 -7.76
N ASP A 309 11.00 -29.64 -7.80
CA ASP A 309 12.34 -30.26 -7.76
C ASP A 309 13.04 -30.15 -6.39
N SER A 310 12.38 -29.56 -5.37
CA SER A 310 13.08 -29.08 -4.16
C SER A 310 12.30 -28.91 -2.85
N ASP A 311 10.96 -28.74 -2.85
CA ASP A 311 10.15 -28.23 -1.70
C ASP A 311 10.77 -26.99 -1.01
N LEU A 312 11.53 -26.19 -1.77
CA LEU A 312 12.06 -24.91 -1.32
C LEU A 312 10.91 -23.92 -1.16
N ARG A 313 10.82 -23.27 0.01
CA ARG A 313 9.89 -22.15 0.22
C ARG A 313 10.64 -20.85 0.34
N VAL A 314 10.11 -19.81 -0.30
CA VAL A 314 10.66 -18.46 -0.31
C VAL A 314 9.66 -17.54 0.35
N TYR A 315 10.12 -16.80 1.35
CA TYR A 315 9.32 -15.84 2.11
C TYR A 315 9.88 -14.44 1.87
N MET A 316 9.00 -13.47 1.73
CA MET A 316 9.36 -12.05 1.65
C MET A 316 8.89 -11.33 2.90
N TYR A 317 9.79 -10.63 3.57
CA TYR A 317 9.51 -9.88 4.80
C TYR A 317 9.78 -8.39 4.60
N LEU A 318 8.96 -7.55 5.23
CA LEU A 318 9.06 -6.09 5.25
C LEU A 318 9.05 -5.58 6.69
N ARG A 319 9.86 -4.57 6.98
CA ARG A 319 9.68 -3.72 8.16
C ARG A 319 9.22 -2.34 7.73
N GLU A 320 8.08 -1.89 8.23
CA GLU A 320 7.46 -0.65 7.78
C GLU A 320 8.31 0.60 8.14
N ASP A 321 8.92 0.64 9.34
CA ASP A 321 9.67 1.80 9.86
C ASP A 321 10.78 2.34 8.92
N ASP A 322 11.46 1.44 8.19
CA ASP A 322 12.58 1.78 7.29
C ASP A 322 12.48 1.09 5.92
N HIS A 323 11.28 0.60 5.58
CA HIS A 323 10.97 -0.28 4.45
C HIS A 323 12.00 -1.41 4.22
N ARG A 324 12.63 -1.88 5.32
CA ARG A 324 13.54 -3.03 5.42
C ARG A 324 12.95 -4.26 4.71
N THR A 325 13.37 -4.59 3.49
CA THR A 325 12.96 -5.83 2.81
C THR A 325 14.01 -6.93 2.90
N ARG A 326 13.55 -8.14 3.24
CA ARG A 326 14.36 -9.34 3.40
C ARG A 326 13.72 -10.53 2.72
N ILE A 327 14.54 -11.29 2.00
CA ILE A 327 14.16 -12.59 1.46
C ILE A 327 14.67 -13.68 2.41
N VAL A 328 13.82 -14.68 2.66
CA VAL A 328 14.18 -15.87 3.44
C VAL A 328 13.87 -17.11 2.61
N CYS A 329 14.88 -17.92 2.33
CA CYS A 329 14.70 -19.26 1.80
C CYS A 329 14.60 -20.25 2.97
N LYS A 330 13.68 -21.22 2.88
CA LYS A 330 13.57 -22.40 3.73
C LYS A 330 13.80 -23.62 2.86
N ALA A 331 14.89 -24.35 3.09
CA ALA A 331 15.14 -25.64 2.44
C ALA A 331 14.78 -26.80 3.38
N PRO A 332 14.06 -27.83 2.90
CA PRO A 332 13.86 -29.06 3.68
C PRO A 332 15.19 -29.82 3.82
N ARG A 333 15.29 -30.63 4.87
CA ARG A 333 16.49 -31.43 5.19
C ARG A 333 16.06 -32.83 5.58
N ASN A 334 16.63 -33.85 4.94
CA ASN A 334 16.12 -35.23 4.91
C ASN A 334 15.92 -35.93 6.27
N SER A 335 16.40 -35.36 7.37
CA SER A 335 16.29 -35.95 8.73
C SER A 335 16.27 -34.92 9.88
N ARG A 336 16.07 -33.63 9.60
CA ARG A 336 16.13 -32.55 10.62
C ARG A 336 15.18 -31.40 10.31
N SER A 337 15.04 -30.48 11.28
CA SER A 337 14.49 -29.14 11.06
C SER A 337 15.05 -28.49 9.80
N SER A 338 14.21 -27.82 9.03
CA SER A 338 14.58 -27.11 7.80
C SER A 338 15.67 -26.07 8.06
N ASP A 339 16.62 -25.96 7.13
CA ASP A 339 17.60 -24.87 7.14
C ASP A 339 16.97 -23.60 6.56
N TYR A 340 17.24 -22.46 7.19
CA TYR A 340 16.74 -21.15 6.77
C TYR A 340 17.91 -20.24 6.38
N PHE A 341 17.76 -19.46 5.32
CA PHE A 341 18.80 -18.59 4.76
C PHE A 341 18.19 -17.20 4.54
N CYS A 342 18.82 -16.13 5.04
CA CYS A 342 18.26 -14.78 4.92
C CYS A 342 19.27 -13.74 4.43
N LEU A 343 18.85 -12.90 3.48
CA LEU A 343 19.56 -11.68 3.10
C LEU A 343 18.56 -10.52 2.89
N PRO A 344 18.96 -9.26 3.16
CA PRO A 344 18.23 -8.10 2.67
C PRO A 344 18.39 -7.98 1.15
N LEU A 345 17.35 -7.48 0.47
CA LEU A 345 17.31 -7.48 -1.01
C LEU A 345 18.42 -6.61 -1.61
N ASN A 346 18.85 -5.56 -0.92
CA ASN A 346 19.94 -4.68 -1.36
C ASN A 346 21.36 -5.27 -1.31
N MET A 347 21.53 -6.51 -0.84
CA MET A 347 22.78 -7.28 -1.01
C MET A 347 22.74 -8.27 -2.19
N LEU A 348 21.64 -8.31 -2.94
CA LEU A 348 21.42 -9.24 -4.04
C LEU A 348 21.14 -8.50 -5.35
N GLU A 349 21.70 -9.01 -6.44
CA GLU A 349 21.35 -8.69 -7.82
C GLU A 349 20.61 -9.89 -8.43
N ILE A 350 19.64 -9.64 -9.32
CA ILE A 350 18.78 -10.66 -9.94
C ILE A 350 19.11 -10.83 -11.42
N VAL A 351 19.36 -12.06 -11.86
CA VAL A 351 19.76 -12.39 -13.25
C VAL A 351 18.83 -13.48 -13.78
N ARG A 352 18.45 -13.43 -15.06
CA ARG A 352 17.67 -14.51 -15.68
C ARG A 352 18.57 -15.53 -16.36
N THR A 353 18.16 -16.78 -16.36
CA THR A 353 18.81 -17.86 -17.12
C THR A 353 17.73 -18.84 -17.54
N GLY A 354 17.21 -18.67 -18.77
CA GLY A 354 16.04 -19.42 -19.26
C GLY A 354 14.82 -19.26 -18.34
N SER A 355 14.25 -20.39 -17.93
CA SER A 355 13.11 -20.47 -17.00
C SER A 355 13.41 -20.14 -15.53
N CYS A 356 14.63 -19.66 -15.21
CA CYS A 356 15.08 -19.43 -13.83
C CYS A 356 15.49 -17.98 -13.57
N LEU A 357 15.23 -17.52 -12.33
CA LEU A 357 15.88 -16.33 -11.76
C LEU A 357 16.95 -16.76 -10.77
N GLN A 358 18.15 -16.22 -10.94
CA GLN A 358 19.29 -16.37 -10.06
C GLN A 358 19.43 -15.11 -9.21
N LEU A 359 19.43 -15.27 -7.88
CA LEU A 359 19.80 -14.22 -6.94
C LEU A 359 21.27 -14.37 -6.58
N CYS A 360 22.05 -13.35 -6.92
CA CYS A 360 23.50 -13.35 -6.81
C CYS A 360 23.98 -12.24 -5.85
N ARG A 361 24.87 -12.59 -4.93
CA ARG A 361 25.52 -11.66 -4.01
C ARG A 361 26.83 -11.16 -4.60
N ARG A 362 26.98 -9.85 -4.78
CA ARG A 362 28.25 -9.26 -5.23
C ARG A 362 29.29 -9.25 -4.10
N ARG A 363 30.53 -9.67 -4.37
CA ARG A 363 31.63 -9.57 -3.38
C ARG A 363 31.98 -8.12 -3.08
N ARG A 364 32.41 -7.82 -1.84
CA ARG A 364 32.93 -6.49 -1.49
C ARG A 364 34.19 -6.18 -2.30
N GLY A 365 34.13 -5.13 -3.13
CA GLY A 365 35.25 -4.67 -3.95
C GLY A 365 35.37 -5.30 -5.35
N GLY A 366 34.51 -6.26 -5.72
CA GLY A 366 34.58 -6.95 -7.01
C GLY A 366 33.37 -6.73 -7.93
N SER A 367 33.54 -7.10 -9.20
CA SER A 367 32.45 -7.35 -10.16
C SER A 367 31.86 -8.77 -10.03
N GLU A 368 32.54 -9.68 -9.33
CA GLU A 368 32.13 -11.07 -9.13
C GLU A 368 30.76 -11.18 -8.44
N LEU A 369 29.85 -11.87 -9.11
CA LEU A 369 28.53 -12.26 -8.63
C LEU A 369 28.57 -13.72 -8.16
N VAL A 370 28.29 -13.95 -6.88
CA VAL A 370 28.25 -15.30 -6.27
C VAL A 370 26.79 -15.72 -6.12
N LEU A 371 26.41 -16.84 -6.75
CA LEU A 371 25.05 -17.38 -6.69
C LEU A 371 24.63 -17.69 -5.24
N TRP A 372 23.51 -17.13 -4.80
CA TRP A 372 22.93 -17.34 -3.47
C TRP A 372 21.64 -18.17 -3.51
N ALA A 373 20.81 -18.00 -4.54
CA ALA A 373 19.64 -18.85 -4.78
C ALA A 373 19.27 -18.91 -6.26
N THR A 374 18.69 -20.03 -6.68
CA THR A 374 18.04 -20.20 -7.99
C THR A 374 16.57 -20.50 -7.76
N PHE A 375 15.68 -19.83 -8.49
CA PHE A 375 14.24 -20.07 -8.48
C PHE A 375 13.76 -20.37 -9.91
N LYS A 376 13.25 -21.59 -10.12
CA LYS A 376 12.71 -22.09 -11.39
C LYS A 376 11.22 -21.83 -11.47
N PHE A 377 10.76 -21.20 -12.56
CA PHE A 377 9.36 -20.85 -12.80
C PHE A 377 8.79 -21.67 -13.96
N GLY A 378 7.50 -22.02 -13.89
CA GLY A 378 6.79 -22.72 -14.97
C GLY A 378 6.12 -21.80 -16.00
N THR A 379 6.04 -20.50 -15.69
CA THR A 379 5.37 -19.47 -16.49
C THR A 379 6.17 -18.17 -16.48
N ILE A 380 6.11 -17.42 -17.58
CA ILE A 380 6.79 -16.12 -17.71
C ILE A 380 6.15 -15.06 -16.83
N GLU A 381 4.85 -15.15 -16.59
CA GLU A 381 4.12 -14.24 -15.73
C GLU A 381 4.61 -14.34 -14.28
N GLN A 382 4.72 -15.54 -13.70
CA GLN A 382 5.26 -15.72 -12.35
C GLN A 382 6.73 -15.28 -12.23
N LEU A 383 7.53 -15.51 -13.27
CA LEU A 383 8.93 -15.08 -13.33
C LEU A 383 9.02 -13.53 -13.31
N VAL A 384 8.31 -12.87 -14.23
CA VAL A 384 8.26 -11.42 -14.34
C VAL A 384 7.70 -10.77 -13.07
N LEU A 385 6.62 -11.31 -12.50
CA LEU A 385 6.03 -10.77 -11.27
C LEU A 385 6.96 -10.87 -10.07
N PHE A 386 7.73 -11.96 -9.95
CA PHE A 386 8.78 -12.08 -8.93
C PHE A 386 9.89 -11.04 -9.15
N PHE A 387 10.37 -10.90 -10.40
CA PHE A 387 11.38 -9.92 -10.76
C PHE A 387 10.94 -8.47 -10.47
N CYS A 388 9.77 -8.05 -10.96
CA CYS A 388 9.25 -6.71 -10.73
C CYS A 388 9.00 -6.42 -9.23
N THR A 389 8.48 -7.39 -8.48
CA THR A 389 8.29 -7.29 -7.03
C THR A 389 9.61 -7.13 -6.29
N PHE A 390 10.61 -7.95 -6.63
CA PHE A 390 11.97 -7.85 -6.07
C PHE A 390 12.59 -6.47 -6.34
N LEU A 391 12.44 -5.94 -7.56
CA LEU A 391 12.94 -4.61 -7.92
C LEU A 391 12.26 -3.48 -7.15
N ALA A 392 10.93 -3.50 -7.04
CA ALA A 392 10.17 -2.46 -6.34
C ALA A 392 10.43 -2.48 -4.82
N LEU A 393 10.39 -3.65 -4.18
CA LEU A 393 10.72 -3.79 -2.75
C LEU A 393 12.15 -3.32 -2.44
N ARG A 394 13.10 -3.64 -3.32
CA ARG A 394 14.52 -3.25 -3.17
C ARG A 394 14.78 -1.77 -3.46
N SER A 395 13.99 -1.13 -4.32
CA SER A 395 14.10 0.31 -4.58
C SER A 395 13.49 1.15 -3.45
N GLN A 396 12.55 0.58 -2.69
CA GLN A 396 11.83 1.22 -1.58
C GLN A 396 12.59 1.20 -0.23
N ASP A 397 13.48 0.23 0.01
CA ASP A 397 14.37 0.16 1.20
C ASP A 397 15.03 1.54 1.48
N SER A 398 14.69 2.16 2.62
CA SER A 398 15.23 3.48 3.00
C SER A 398 16.55 3.35 3.76
N GLY A 399 16.66 2.30 4.59
CA GLY A 399 17.79 2.11 5.48
C GLY A 399 19.12 1.73 4.82
N ARG A 400 19.16 1.28 3.56
CA ARG A 400 20.37 1.14 2.70
C ARG A 400 20.00 1.25 1.20
N PRO A 401 19.98 2.47 0.63
CA PRO A 401 19.67 2.70 -0.78
C PRO A 401 20.64 2.02 -1.76
N ILE A 402 20.11 1.59 -2.92
CA ILE A 402 20.92 1.28 -4.11
C ILE A 402 20.86 2.47 -5.06
N GLU A 403 22.00 3.16 -5.25
CA GLU A 403 22.12 4.31 -6.16
C GLU A 403 22.09 3.93 -7.65
N ARG A 404 22.38 2.66 -7.98
CA ARG A 404 22.47 2.16 -9.36
C ARG A 404 22.00 0.72 -9.47
N ILE A 405 20.72 0.55 -9.81
CA ILE A 405 20.17 -0.72 -10.27
C ILE A 405 20.82 -1.09 -11.61
N ARG A 406 21.33 -2.32 -11.73
CA ARG A 406 22.04 -2.83 -12.93
C ARG A 406 21.21 -3.87 -13.68
N ASP A 407 20.48 -4.62 -12.88
CA ASP A 407 19.60 -5.76 -13.09
C ASP A 407 18.13 -5.34 -13.18
N TYR A 408 17.84 -4.32 -14.00
CA TYR A 408 16.50 -3.72 -14.16
C TYR A 408 15.80 -4.14 -15.47
N GLU A 409 16.54 -4.79 -16.36
CA GLU A 409 16.07 -5.50 -17.55
C GLU A 409 16.21 -7.00 -17.26
N LEU A 410 15.27 -7.83 -17.77
CA LEU A 410 15.42 -9.28 -17.76
C LEU A 410 16.23 -9.71 -18.99
N ASP A 411 17.17 -10.63 -18.79
CA ASP A 411 17.76 -11.36 -19.91
C ASP A 411 16.66 -12.11 -20.69
N ASP A 412 16.90 -12.31 -21.98
CA ASP A 412 15.97 -12.93 -22.92
C ASP A 412 14.58 -12.29 -23.09
N GLU A 413 14.36 -11.08 -22.58
CA GLU A 413 13.39 -10.14 -23.14
C GLU A 413 14.02 -9.27 -24.24
N VAL A 414 13.21 -8.89 -25.23
CA VAL A 414 13.56 -7.86 -26.23
C VAL A 414 12.63 -6.67 -26.02
N GLU A 415 13.19 -5.48 -25.82
CA GLU A 415 12.41 -4.25 -25.90
C GLU A 415 12.03 -3.98 -27.36
N ILE A 416 10.72 -3.97 -27.65
CA ILE A 416 10.18 -3.70 -28.99
C ILE A 416 9.57 -2.29 -29.11
N PHE A 417 9.36 -1.60 -27.99
CA PHE A 417 9.01 -0.18 -27.94
C PHE A 417 9.44 0.45 -26.61
N GLY A 418 9.89 1.70 -26.67
CA GLY A 418 10.09 2.54 -25.51
C GLY A 418 9.65 3.98 -25.77
N GLY A 419 8.86 4.54 -24.86
CA GLY A 419 8.37 5.91 -24.93
C GLY A 419 8.11 6.51 -23.54
N LEU A 420 7.84 7.80 -23.49
CA LEU A 420 7.56 8.49 -22.23
C LEU A 420 6.05 8.72 -22.04
N ILE A 421 5.53 8.37 -20.86
CA ILE A 421 4.15 8.65 -20.45
C ILE A 421 4.11 9.54 -19.21
N ILE A 422 3.01 10.27 -19.07
CA ILE A 422 2.66 11.06 -17.89
C ILE A 422 1.52 10.32 -17.19
N ASP A 423 1.81 9.74 -16.03
CA ASP A 423 0.94 8.86 -15.25
C ASP A 423 1.06 9.34 -13.79
N ASP A 424 -0.05 9.52 -13.05
CA ASP A 424 -0.05 10.17 -11.71
C ASP A 424 0.59 11.59 -11.71
N ASP A 425 0.56 12.27 -12.86
CA ASP A 425 1.33 13.49 -13.20
C ASP A 425 2.87 13.41 -13.05
N TYR A 426 3.42 12.22 -12.77
CA TYR A 426 4.84 11.91 -12.88
C TYR A 426 5.21 11.45 -14.29
N LEU A 427 6.48 11.63 -14.64
CA LEU A 427 7.04 11.18 -15.93
C LEU A 427 7.61 9.76 -15.78
N HIS A 428 7.03 8.83 -16.51
CA HIS A 428 7.37 7.41 -16.50
C HIS A 428 7.89 6.92 -17.85
N ALA A 429 8.77 5.93 -17.84
CA ALA A 429 9.17 5.21 -19.03
C ALA A 429 8.23 4.04 -19.24
N LEU A 430 7.48 4.05 -20.34
CA LEU A 430 6.68 2.92 -20.78
C LEU A 430 7.51 2.09 -21.77
N ARG A 431 7.64 0.80 -21.50
CA ARG A 431 8.30 -0.17 -22.38
C ARG A 431 7.31 -1.27 -22.77
N VAL A 432 7.46 -1.78 -23.99
CA VAL A 432 6.87 -3.05 -24.43
C VAL A 432 8.00 -4.06 -24.56
N TYR A 433 7.90 -5.18 -23.84
CA TYR A 433 8.84 -6.29 -23.91
C TYR A 433 8.19 -7.50 -24.57
N ARG A 434 8.95 -8.23 -25.39
CA ARG A 434 8.61 -9.56 -25.89
C ARG A 434 9.65 -10.55 -25.41
N ASP A 435 9.21 -11.61 -24.73
CA ASP A 435 10.08 -12.70 -24.31
C ASP A 435 10.51 -13.57 -25.50
N LYS A 436 11.80 -13.94 -25.58
CA LYS A 436 12.31 -14.76 -26.69
C LYS A 436 11.87 -16.23 -26.61
N GLU A 437 11.73 -16.77 -25.40
CA GLU A 437 11.48 -18.21 -25.19
C GLU A 437 9.99 -18.57 -25.34
N SER A 438 9.11 -17.80 -24.68
CA SER A 438 7.66 -18.03 -24.65
C SER A 438 6.88 -17.18 -25.66
N ASN A 439 7.51 -16.17 -26.28
CA ASN A 439 6.86 -15.14 -27.10
C ASN A 439 5.80 -14.29 -26.40
N ALA A 440 5.66 -14.37 -25.07
CA ALA A 440 4.77 -13.51 -24.32
C ALA A 440 5.14 -12.02 -24.47
N ILE A 441 4.14 -11.16 -24.47
CA ILE A 441 4.28 -9.71 -24.65
C ILE A 441 3.73 -9.01 -23.42
N ARG A 442 4.50 -8.09 -22.84
CA ARG A 442 4.10 -7.31 -21.66
C ARG A 442 4.41 -5.82 -21.78
N LEU A 443 3.59 -5.03 -21.10
CA LEU A 443 3.85 -3.63 -20.81
C LEU A 443 4.53 -3.50 -19.44
N GLN A 444 5.46 -2.57 -19.31
CA GLN A 444 6.00 -2.13 -18.04
C GLN A 444 6.11 -0.61 -18.00
N ALA A 445 5.54 0.02 -16.98
CA ALA A 445 5.85 1.39 -16.62
C ALA A 445 6.88 1.40 -15.48
N SER A 446 7.93 2.21 -15.62
CA SER A 446 8.95 2.40 -14.60
C SER A 446 9.20 3.90 -14.32
N ILE A 447 9.75 4.20 -13.15
CA ILE A 447 10.14 5.56 -12.76
C ILE A 447 11.30 6.00 -13.67
N HIS A 448 11.15 7.12 -14.37
CA HIS A 448 12.14 7.57 -15.37
C HIS A 448 13.26 8.46 -14.78
N LYS A 449 13.03 9.12 -13.64
CA LYS A 449 13.95 10.10 -13.01
C LYS A 449 13.85 10.06 -11.47
N GLY A 450 14.89 10.54 -10.79
CA GLY A 450 15.00 10.51 -9.32
C GLY A 450 15.72 9.27 -8.81
N GLU A 451 15.79 9.11 -7.48
CA GLU A 451 16.54 8.02 -6.82
C GLU A 451 16.02 6.62 -7.14
N MET A 452 14.72 6.49 -7.42
CA MET A 452 14.06 5.22 -7.76
C MET A 452 14.02 4.94 -9.27
N ASN A 453 14.85 5.62 -10.08
CA ASN A 453 14.92 5.42 -11.53
C ASN A 453 15.07 3.93 -11.88
N ARG A 454 14.32 3.47 -12.90
CA ARG A 454 14.19 2.08 -13.36
C ARG A 454 13.43 1.13 -12.41
N SER A 455 12.98 1.58 -11.24
CA SER A 455 12.00 0.82 -10.45
C SER A 455 10.69 0.65 -11.24
N PRO A 456 10.12 -0.56 -11.33
CA PRO A 456 8.79 -0.74 -11.90
C PRO A 456 7.73 -0.07 -11.02
N VAL A 457 6.62 0.30 -11.66
CA VAL A 457 5.44 0.97 -11.07
C VAL A 457 4.21 0.11 -11.29
N TRP A 458 4.04 -0.38 -12.53
CA TRP A 458 3.08 -1.41 -12.87
C TRP A 458 3.59 -2.22 -14.08
N THR A 459 3.13 -3.46 -14.20
CA THR A 459 3.29 -4.30 -15.40
C THR A 459 1.93 -4.91 -15.78
N ALA A 460 1.75 -5.25 -17.04
CA ALA A 460 0.53 -5.90 -17.55
C ALA A 460 0.91 -6.84 -18.71
N PHE A 461 0.39 -8.05 -18.70
CA PHE A 461 0.57 -9.01 -19.80
C PHE A 461 -0.49 -8.73 -20.88
N ILE A 462 -0.09 -8.75 -22.15
CA ILE A 462 -0.94 -8.33 -23.28
C ILE A 462 -0.93 -9.33 -24.45
N THR A 463 -0.26 -10.47 -24.31
CA THR A 463 -0.12 -11.52 -25.34
C THR A 463 -1.44 -11.92 -25.97
N GLU A 464 -2.49 -12.12 -25.17
CA GLU A 464 -3.82 -12.53 -25.64
C GLU A 464 -4.64 -11.33 -26.17
N HIS A 465 -4.29 -10.11 -25.75
CA HIS A 465 -5.05 -8.91 -26.05
C HIS A 465 -4.61 -8.19 -27.33
N VAL A 466 -3.33 -8.27 -27.75
CA VAL A 466 -2.83 -7.61 -28.97
C VAL A 466 -3.51 -8.10 -30.26
N VAL A 467 -3.98 -9.36 -30.28
CA VAL A 467 -4.73 -9.95 -31.39
C VAL A 467 -6.15 -9.36 -31.50
N THR A 468 -6.71 -8.82 -30.40
CA THR A 468 -8.08 -8.29 -30.36
C THR A 468 -8.17 -6.94 -31.07
N ARG A 469 -8.82 -6.93 -32.24
CA ARG A 469 -8.94 -5.74 -33.10
C ARG A 469 -9.57 -4.56 -32.34
N GLY A 470 -8.78 -3.50 -32.14
CA GLY A 470 -9.22 -2.29 -31.44
C GLY A 470 -9.12 -2.37 -29.91
N TRP A 471 -8.39 -3.36 -29.37
CA TRP A 471 -7.94 -3.38 -27.97
C TRP A 471 -7.20 -2.09 -27.61
N ALA A 472 -6.22 -1.70 -28.45
CA ALA A 472 -5.57 -0.41 -28.41
C ALA A 472 -6.17 0.55 -29.45
N ARG A 473 -6.44 1.80 -29.04
CA ARG A 473 -6.99 2.84 -29.92
C ARG A 473 -6.46 4.22 -29.55
N ARG A 474 -6.03 5.02 -30.55
CA ARG A 474 -5.66 6.42 -30.33
C ARG A 474 -6.93 7.24 -30.03
N MET A 475 -6.89 8.06 -28.99
CA MET A 475 -8.00 8.95 -28.59
C MET A 475 -7.71 10.41 -28.91
N ASP A 476 -6.47 10.86 -28.76
CA ASP A 476 -6.01 12.16 -29.26
C ASP A 476 -4.52 12.10 -29.67
N ALA A 477 -3.93 13.26 -29.99
CA ALA A 477 -2.53 13.34 -30.41
C ALA A 477 -1.53 12.74 -29.41
N LYS A 478 -1.85 12.68 -28.10
CA LYS A 478 -0.97 12.11 -27.07
C LYS A 478 -1.62 11.00 -26.23
N LYS A 479 -2.94 10.81 -26.28
CA LYS A 479 -3.62 9.75 -25.52
C LYS A 479 -3.93 8.51 -26.36
N VAL A 480 -3.50 7.36 -25.87
CA VAL A 480 -3.96 6.03 -26.29
C VAL A 480 -4.87 5.46 -25.21
N VAL A 481 -5.88 4.71 -25.63
CA VAL A 481 -6.80 3.99 -24.75
C VAL A 481 -6.66 2.49 -24.99
N LEU A 482 -6.56 1.72 -23.92
CA LEU A 482 -6.45 0.26 -23.91
C LEU A 482 -7.68 -0.33 -23.20
N ARG A 483 -8.28 -1.37 -23.78
CA ARG A 483 -9.36 -2.15 -23.15
C ARG A 483 -8.78 -3.22 -22.24
N GLU A 484 -9.63 -3.83 -21.40
CA GLU A 484 -9.39 -5.15 -20.77
C GLU A 484 -7.91 -5.43 -20.49
N MET A 485 -7.30 -4.70 -19.52
CA MET A 485 -5.87 -4.77 -19.26
C MET A 485 -5.56 -4.81 -17.77
N GLU A 486 -5.14 -5.97 -17.31
CA GLU A 486 -4.88 -6.22 -15.90
C GLU A 486 -3.48 -5.70 -15.53
N LYS A 487 -3.45 -4.60 -14.75
CA LYS A 487 -2.22 -4.00 -14.22
C LYS A 487 -1.93 -4.56 -12.83
N THR A 488 -0.83 -5.29 -12.69
CA THR A 488 -0.22 -5.52 -11.37
C THR A 488 0.55 -4.26 -10.97
N ILE A 489 0.32 -3.74 -9.76
CA ILE A 489 0.84 -2.46 -9.27
C ILE A 489 1.88 -2.72 -8.16
N PHE A 490 2.99 -1.96 -8.18
CA PHE A 490 4.17 -2.17 -7.34
C PHE A 490 4.52 -0.95 -6.45
N THR A 491 3.53 -0.12 -6.10
CA THR A 491 3.74 1.16 -5.39
C THR A 491 3.08 1.22 -4.01
N LEU A 492 3.77 1.85 -3.06
CA LEU A 492 3.28 2.18 -1.71
C LEU A 492 2.18 3.27 -1.67
N SER A 493 1.92 3.95 -2.79
CA SER A 493 0.93 5.03 -2.91
C SER A 493 -0.40 4.54 -3.47
N ASP A 494 -1.48 5.30 -3.24
CA ASP A 494 -2.84 5.15 -3.79
C ASP A 494 -2.94 5.34 -5.33
N TYR A 495 -1.91 4.90 -6.06
CA TYR A 495 -1.77 5.02 -7.49
C TYR A 495 -2.97 4.38 -8.19
N THR A 496 -3.89 5.23 -8.64
CA THR A 496 -5.10 4.83 -9.35
C THR A 496 -4.85 5.02 -10.84
N PRO A 497 -4.71 3.93 -11.63
CA PRO A 497 -4.45 4.04 -13.06
C PRO A 497 -5.50 4.92 -13.76
N PRO A 498 -5.10 5.88 -14.61
CA PRO A 498 -6.04 6.68 -15.38
C PRO A 498 -6.97 5.79 -16.22
N ARG A 499 -8.28 5.89 -15.99
CA ARG A 499 -9.33 5.19 -16.73
C ARG A 499 -10.33 6.16 -17.35
N THR A 500 -10.96 5.78 -18.45
CA THR A 500 -12.09 6.51 -19.03
C THR A 500 -13.37 6.26 -18.22
N ARG A 501 -14.43 7.02 -18.49
CA ARG A 501 -15.79 6.75 -17.98
C ARG A 501 -16.39 5.39 -18.41
N ARG A 502 -15.66 4.59 -19.20
CA ARG A 502 -16.02 3.23 -19.61
C ARG A 502 -15.09 2.16 -19.01
N GLY A 503 -14.24 2.53 -18.04
CA GLY A 503 -13.25 1.63 -17.43
C GLY A 503 -11.99 1.36 -18.25
N GLU A 504 -11.98 1.71 -19.55
CA GLU A 504 -10.81 1.57 -20.44
C GLU A 504 -9.59 2.35 -19.87
N HIS A 505 -8.40 1.76 -19.92
CA HIS A 505 -7.17 2.36 -19.38
C HIS A 505 -6.62 3.44 -20.34
N VAL A 506 -6.02 4.51 -19.80
CA VAL A 506 -5.51 5.63 -20.59
C VAL A 506 -3.99 5.75 -20.43
N LEU A 507 -3.27 5.73 -21.56
CA LEU A 507 -1.85 6.07 -21.65
C LEU A 507 -1.70 7.47 -22.25
N LYS A 508 -1.28 8.43 -21.43
CA LYS A 508 -1.02 9.84 -21.79
C LYS A 508 0.47 9.99 -22.11
N PHE A 509 0.86 9.88 -23.37
CA PHE A 509 2.25 10.04 -23.79
C PHE A 509 2.74 11.49 -23.62
N ALA A 510 4.03 11.67 -23.36
CA ALA A 510 4.67 12.98 -23.35
C ALA A 510 4.68 13.61 -24.76
N ASN A 511 4.89 12.79 -25.78
CA ASN A 511 5.04 13.20 -27.18
C ASN A 511 4.00 12.53 -28.10
N ALA A 512 3.69 13.18 -29.22
CA ALA A 512 2.71 12.68 -30.20
C ALA A 512 3.29 11.65 -31.19
N THR A 513 4.63 11.58 -31.28
CA THR A 513 5.41 10.55 -31.96
C THR A 513 5.23 9.20 -31.27
N ASP A 514 5.55 9.15 -29.98
CA ASP A 514 5.54 7.96 -29.14
C ASP A 514 4.14 7.31 -29.14
N ALA A 515 3.09 8.13 -29.06
CA ALA A 515 1.69 7.67 -29.14
C ALA A 515 1.30 7.08 -30.51
N GLN A 516 1.89 7.56 -31.61
CA GLN A 516 1.65 7.01 -32.95
C GLN A 516 2.47 5.73 -33.18
N GLU A 517 3.72 5.71 -32.73
CA GLU A 517 4.61 4.57 -32.86
C GLU A 517 4.14 3.39 -31.98
N PHE A 518 3.69 3.66 -30.75
CA PHE A 518 3.05 2.64 -29.91
C PHE A 518 1.85 2.00 -30.62
N ILE A 519 0.94 2.81 -31.20
CA ILE A 519 -0.21 2.29 -31.95
C ILE A 519 0.21 1.49 -33.19
N ARG A 520 1.25 1.93 -33.90
CA ARG A 520 1.83 1.17 -35.02
C ARG A 520 2.33 -0.19 -34.54
N ILE A 521 3.21 -0.21 -33.53
CA ILE A 521 3.84 -1.44 -33.04
C ILE A 521 2.82 -2.41 -32.44
N ILE A 522 1.81 -1.93 -31.69
CA ILE A 522 0.72 -2.80 -31.23
C ILE A 522 -0.11 -3.36 -32.39
N GLY A 523 -0.27 -2.63 -33.49
CA GLY A 523 -0.89 -3.14 -34.73
C GLY A 523 -0.01 -4.18 -35.45
N ASP A 524 1.30 -3.92 -35.51
CA ASP A 524 2.32 -4.81 -36.11
C ASP A 524 2.56 -6.10 -35.28
N LEU A 525 2.00 -6.17 -34.05
CA LEU A 525 1.95 -7.37 -33.19
C LEU A 525 0.67 -8.20 -33.37
N GLY A 526 -0.16 -7.86 -34.35
CA GLY A 526 -1.21 -8.77 -34.85
C GLY A 526 -0.62 -10.08 -35.40
N PRO A 527 -1.47 -11.10 -35.64
CA PRO A 527 -1.01 -12.45 -35.96
C PRO A 527 -0.25 -12.52 -37.30
N LEU A 528 0.84 -13.29 -37.28
CA LEU A 528 1.47 -13.95 -38.44
C LEU A 528 0.72 -15.25 -38.77
#